data_AF-M3ILI0-F1
#
_entry.id   AF-M3ILI0-F1
#
_cell.length_a   1.000
_cell.length_b   1.000
_cell.length_c   1.000
_cell.angle_alpha   90.00
_cell.angle_beta   90.00
_cell.angle_gamma   90.00
#
_symmetry.space_group_name_H-M   'P 1'
#
loop_
_entity.id
_entity.type
_entity.pdbx_description
1 polymer ?
#
loop_
_entity_poly.entity_id
_entity_poly.type
_entity_poly.pdbx_seq_one_letter_code
_entity_poly.pdbx_strand_id
1 'polypeptide(L)'
;MAFRKSLISGIAFCLFTVSIYSYDPAARFDKNEKPKELEGVGVQEKLGNQLDLSLSFRDETGKSILLSSFFKRDKPVLLSLVYYKCPTLCNFHLNGVTDVLKKLSWEVGNEFEYVAVSFDPKETFDLASAKKNAYLKEYARGNGQGWHS
;
A
#
# COMPACT_ATOMS: atom_id res chain seq x y z
N MET A 1 23.59 -54.33 -62.39
CA MET A 1 22.45 -53.80 -63.16
C MET A 1 21.23 -53.85 -62.25
N ALA A 2 20.64 -52.69 -61.89
CA ALA A 2 19.32 -52.50 -61.25
C ALA A 2 19.14 -53.14 -59.84
N PHE A 3 18.44 -52.60 -58.83
CA PHE A 3 17.52 -51.49 -58.65
C PHE A 3 17.42 -51.31 -57.11
N ARG A 4 18.03 -50.29 -56.50
CA ARG A 4 17.39 -49.08 -55.96
C ARG A 4 16.00 -49.28 -55.32
N LYS A 5 15.87 -48.79 -54.07
CA LYS A 5 14.67 -48.37 -53.31
C LYS A 5 14.13 -49.36 -52.26
N SER A 6 14.60 -49.24 -51.02
CA SER A 6 13.73 -49.16 -49.82
C SER A 6 14.58 -49.07 -48.54
N LEU A 7 15.19 -47.92 -48.29
CA LEU A 7 15.77 -47.67 -46.96
C LEU A 7 15.71 -46.21 -46.49
N ILE A 8 15.14 -45.31 -47.30
CA ILE A 8 15.20 -43.86 -47.02
C ILE A 8 13.90 -43.34 -46.36
N SER A 9 12.86 -44.17 -46.19
CA SER A 9 11.61 -43.71 -45.59
C SER A 9 11.59 -43.71 -44.05
N GLY A 10 12.65 -44.13 -43.37
CA GLY A 10 12.69 -44.22 -41.89
C GLY A 10 13.44 -43.08 -41.19
N ILE A 11 14.24 -42.29 -41.90
CA ILE A 11 15.19 -41.33 -41.28
C ILE A 11 14.67 -39.89 -41.31
N ALA A 12 13.61 -39.60 -42.08
CA ALA A 12 13.01 -38.26 -42.10
C ALA A 12 12.10 -37.95 -40.90
N PHE A 13 11.95 -38.87 -39.93
CA PHE A 13 11.08 -38.68 -38.77
C PHE A 13 11.83 -38.43 -37.45
N CYS A 14 13.16 -38.29 -37.47
CA CYS A 14 13.95 -38.12 -36.22
C CYS A 14 14.70 -36.78 -36.09
N LEU A 15 14.53 -35.83 -37.01
CA LEU A 15 15.23 -34.54 -36.95
C LEU A 15 14.31 -33.31 -36.80
N PHE A 16 13.02 -33.52 -36.58
CA PHE A 16 12.08 -32.46 -36.21
C PHE A 16 11.58 -32.59 -34.76
N THR A 17 12.40 -33.17 -33.88
CA THR A 17 12.30 -32.92 -32.44
C THR A 17 13.21 -31.75 -32.09
N VAL A 18 13.06 -30.61 -32.79
CA VAL A 18 13.47 -29.34 -32.20
C VAL A 18 12.56 -29.19 -31.00
N SER A 19 13.13 -29.45 -29.84
CA SER A 19 12.53 -29.31 -28.53
C SER A 19 11.44 -28.25 -28.53
N ILE A 20 10.21 -28.72 -28.43
CA ILE A 20 9.09 -27.98 -27.85
C ILE A 20 9.39 -27.85 -26.35
N TYR A 21 10.55 -27.28 -26.00
CA TYR A 21 10.72 -26.74 -24.67
C TYR A 21 9.84 -25.51 -24.69
N SER A 22 8.66 -25.63 -24.06
CA SER A 22 7.81 -24.50 -23.75
C SER A 22 8.72 -23.39 -23.24
N TYR A 23 8.69 -22.22 -23.89
CA TYR A 23 9.36 -21.04 -23.37
C TYR A 23 8.73 -20.77 -22.00
N ASP A 24 9.40 -21.24 -20.95
CA ASP A 24 9.02 -21.00 -19.57
C ASP A 24 9.90 -19.87 -19.05
N PRO A 25 9.48 -18.60 -19.20
CA PRO A 25 10.24 -17.49 -18.66
C PRO A 25 10.40 -17.60 -17.14
N ALA A 26 9.52 -18.34 -16.44
CA ALA A 26 9.60 -18.53 -15.00
C ALA A 26 10.77 -19.46 -14.58
N ALA A 27 11.32 -20.26 -15.50
CA ALA A 27 12.50 -21.09 -15.24
C ALA A 27 13.82 -20.29 -15.30
N ARG A 28 13.81 -19.05 -15.81
CA ARG A 28 15.01 -18.22 -15.99
C ARG A 28 15.29 -17.24 -14.85
N PHE A 29 14.30 -16.97 -14.01
CA PHE A 29 14.44 -16.08 -12.87
C PHE A 29 14.51 -16.91 -11.60
N ASP A 30 15.65 -16.88 -10.90
CA ASP A 30 15.67 -17.28 -9.50
C ASP A 30 14.74 -16.32 -8.76
N LYS A 31 13.66 -16.87 -8.18
CA LYS A 31 12.63 -16.10 -7.47
C LYS A 31 13.19 -15.31 -6.29
N ASN A 32 14.41 -15.63 -5.85
CA ASN A 32 15.10 -14.97 -4.76
C ASN A 32 16.24 -14.05 -5.22
N GLU A 33 16.56 -14.00 -6.52
CA GLU A 33 17.59 -13.09 -7.03
C GLU A 33 16.98 -11.70 -7.22
N LYS A 34 17.56 -10.71 -6.53
CA LYS A 34 17.12 -9.32 -6.59
C LYS A 34 17.40 -8.77 -7.99
N PRO A 35 16.38 -8.25 -8.72
CA PRO A 35 16.60 -7.59 -10.00
C PRO A 35 17.62 -6.45 -9.87
N LYS A 36 18.49 -6.29 -10.87
CA LYS A 36 19.53 -5.25 -10.88
C LYS A 36 18.93 -3.84 -10.74
N GLU A 37 17.73 -3.64 -11.27
CA GLU A 37 16.96 -2.39 -11.17
C GLU A 37 16.59 -2.01 -9.74
N LEU A 38 16.60 -2.99 -8.81
CA LEU A 38 16.35 -2.76 -7.39
C LEU A 38 17.64 -2.61 -6.58
N GLU A 39 18.82 -2.70 -7.18
CA GLU A 39 20.07 -2.45 -6.48
C GLU A 39 20.07 -1.04 -5.87
N GLY A 40 20.45 -0.92 -4.60
CA GLY A 40 20.35 0.33 -3.84
C GLY A 40 18.94 0.74 -3.40
N VAL A 41 17.87 0.08 -3.89
CA VAL A 41 16.50 0.31 -3.39
C VAL A 41 16.31 -0.42 -2.06
N GLY A 42 15.88 0.34 -1.05
CA GLY A 42 15.60 -0.12 0.31
C GLY A 42 14.97 0.99 1.15
N VAL A 43 14.64 0.67 2.40
CA VAL A 43 14.10 1.63 3.37
C VAL A 43 15.23 2.06 4.30
N GLN A 44 15.48 3.37 4.37
CA GLN A 44 16.32 3.94 5.41
C GLN A 44 15.43 4.39 6.56
N GLU A 45 15.44 3.63 7.65
CA GLU A 45 14.68 3.97 8.84
C GLU A 45 15.28 5.20 9.56
N LYS A 46 14.42 6.14 9.95
CA LYS A 46 14.77 7.35 10.71
C LYS A 46 14.05 7.38 12.06
N LEU A 47 14.10 6.25 12.78
CA LEU A 47 13.45 6.12 14.09
C LEU A 47 14.06 7.09 15.10
N GLY A 48 13.23 7.63 15.99
CA GLY A 48 13.64 8.64 16.97
C GLY A 48 13.76 10.07 16.42
N ASN A 49 13.76 10.26 15.10
CA ASN A 49 13.66 11.59 14.52
C ASN A 49 12.30 12.22 14.82
N GLN A 50 12.31 13.52 15.08
CA GLN A 50 11.10 14.28 15.30
C GLN A 50 10.53 14.79 13.97
N LEU A 51 9.21 14.73 13.85
CA LEU A 51 8.49 15.43 12.80
C LEU A 51 8.55 16.94 13.05
N ASP A 52 8.56 17.72 11.99
CA ASP A 52 8.34 19.16 12.11
C ASP A 52 6.87 19.42 12.49
N LEU A 53 6.63 19.74 13.76
CA LEU A 53 5.29 19.98 14.27
C LEU A 53 4.74 21.37 13.89
N SER A 54 5.54 22.21 13.22
CA SER A 54 5.12 23.51 12.70
C SER A 54 4.48 23.44 11.30
N LEU A 55 4.42 22.25 10.69
CA LEU A 55 3.76 22.04 9.42
C LEU A 55 2.27 22.43 9.50
N SER A 56 1.81 23.18 8.50
CA SER A 56 0.42 23.64 8.40
C SER A 56 -0.37 22.77 7.43
N PHE A 57 -1.58 22.40 7.84
CA PHE A 57 -2.55 21.62 7.08
C PHE A 57 -3.91 22.32 7.07
N ARG A 58 -4.85 21.79 6.28
CA ARG A 58 -6.28 22.08 6.39
C ARG A 58 -6.95 20.83 6.94
N ASP A 59 -7.73 20.97 8.00
CA ASP A 59 -8.52 19.86 8.54
C ASP A 59 -9.80 19.63 7.72
N GLU A 60 -10.57 18.60 8.11
CA GLU A 60 -11.82 18.23 7.46
C GLU A 60 -12.92 19.32 7.51
N THR A 61 -12.75 20.36 8.33
CA THR A 61 -13.66 21.51 8.41
C THR A 61 -13.20 22.66 7.51
N GLY A 62 -12.03 22.53 6.87
CA GLY A 62 -11.41 23.54 6.03
C GLY A 62 -10.54 24.55 6.80
N LYS A 63 -10.39 24.36 8.13
CA LYS A 63 -9.63 25.26 9.00
C LYS A 63 -8.13 25.00 8.87
N SER A 64 -7.34 26.06 8.84
CA SER A 64 -5.88 25.97 8.90
C SER A 64 -5.44 25.51 10.30
N ILE A 65 -4.64 24.45 10.37
CA ILE A 65 -4.19 23.84 11.63
C ILE A 65 -2.71 23.45 11.54
N LEU A 66 -2.00 23.54 12.66
CA LEU A 66 -0.63 23.03 12.77
C LEU A 66 -0.64 21.56 13.20
N LEU A 67 0.32 20.78 12.71
CA LEU A 67 0.49 19.37 13.08
C LEU A 67 0.60 19.18 14.60
N SER A 68 1.28 20.10 15.29
CA SER A 68 1.38 20.16 16.76
C SER A 68 0.04 20.07 17.49
N SER A 69 -1.05 20.51 16.87
CA SER A 69 -2.40 20.54 17.48
C SER A 69 -2.94 19.14 17.81
N PHE A 70 -2.42 18.10 17.16
CA PHE A 70 -2.82 16.70 17.41
C PHE A 70 -1.97 16.00 18.47
N PHE A 71 -0.84 16.59 18.89
CA PHE A 71 0.08 15.98 19.85
C PHE A 71 -0.26 16.45 21.26
N LYS A 72 -1.23 15.77 21.88
CA LYS A 72 -1.64 16.04 23.27
C LYS A 72 -0.67 15.38 24.26
N ARG A 73 -0.56 15.97 25.45
CA ARG A 73 0.22 15.38 26.54
C ARG A 73 -0.28 13.97 26.84
N ASP A 74 0.64 13.02 26.97
CA ASP A 74 0.39 11.63 27.35
C ASP A 74 -0.50 10.82 26.39
N LYS A 75 -0.72 11.29 25.14
CA LYS A 75 -1.42 10.52 24.10
C LYS A 75 -0.55 10.34 22.85
N PRO A 76 -0.23 9.10 22.43
CA PRO A 76 0.43 8.88 21.16
C PRO A 76 -0.49 9.25 19.99
N VAL A 77 0.12 9.48 18.83
CA VAL A 77 -0.57 9.78 17.57
C VAL A 77 -0.32 8.64 16.59
N LEU A 78 -1.39 8.02 16.10
CA LEU A 78 -1.34 7.12 14.96
C LEU A 78 -1.56 7.94 13.68
N LEU A 79 -0.49 8.18 12.93
CA LEU A 79 -0.50 8.98 11.71
C LEU A 79 -0.56 8.07 10.47
N SER A 80 -1.50 8.31 9.57
CA SER A 80 -1.62 7.62 8.29
C SER A 80 -1.51 8.60 7.13
N LEU A 81 -0.52 8.40 6.25
CA LEU A 81 -0.39 9.14 5.00
C LEU A 81 -1.17 8.43 3.90
N VAL A 82 -2.16 9.10 3.32
CA VAL A 82 -3.10 8.49 2.38
C VAL A 82 -3.43 9.40 1.19
N TYR A 83 -4.12 8.85 0.21
CA TYR A 83 -4.90 9.61 -0.77
C TYR A 83 -6.36 9.19 -0.60
N TYR A 84 -7.25 10.13 -0.34
CA TYR A 84 -8.66 9.83 -0.08
C TYR A 84 -9.41 9.32 -1.31
N LYS A 85 -8.98 9.69 -2.52
CA LYS A 85 -9.49 9.21 -3.82
C LYS A 85 -8.82 7.92 -4.29
N CYS A 86 -7.73 7.46 -3.68
CA CYS A 86 -7.04 6.26 -4.17
C CYS A 86 -7.89 5.01 -3.88
N PRO A 87 -8.35 4.29 -4.92
CA PRO A 87 -9.34 3.23 -4.74
C PRO A 87 -8.73 1.93 -4.20
N THR A 88 -7.42 1.75 -4.31
CA THR A 88 -6.75 0.48 -4.02
C THR A 88 -6.06 0.50 -2.66
N LEU A 89 -4.78 0.85 -2.63
CA LEU A 89 -3.92 0.62 -1.46
C LEU A 89 -4.29 1.52 -0.28
N CYS A 90 -4.60 2.79 -0.51
CA CYS A 90 -4.98 3.69 0.58
C CYS A 90 -6.31 3.26 1.23
N ASN A 91 -7.27 2.82 0.43
CA ASN A 91 -8.52 2.26 0.93
C ASN A 91 -8.27 0.97 1.74
N PHE A 92 -7.44 0.06 1.21
CA PHE A 92 -7.06 -1.16 1.92
C PHE A 92 -6.37 -0.86 3.26
N HIS A 93 -5.45 0.11 3.29
CA HIS A 93 -4.77 0.57 4.50
C HIS A 93 -5.77 1.10 5.53
N LEU A 94 -6.65 2.03 5.15
CA LEU A 94 -7.63 2.62 6.05
C LEU A 94 -8.65 1.59 6.59
N ASN A 95 -9.05 0.62 5.76
CA ASN A 95 -9.90 -0.49 6.19
C ASN A 95 -9.18 -1.37 7.22
N GLY A 96 -7.94 -1.78 6.93
CA GLY A 96 -7.13 -2.59 7.84
C GLY A 96 -6.86 -1.91 9.18
N VAL A 97 -6.55 -0.61 9.16
CA VAL A 97 -6.45 0.20 10.38
C VAL A 97 -7.78 0.15 11.15
N THR A 98 -8.89 0.50 10.51
CA THR A 98 -10.21 0.52 11.15
C THR A 98 -10.59 -0.83 11.77
N ASP A 99 -10.32 -1.94 11.07
CA ASP A 99 -10.57 -3.30 11.56
C ASP A 99 -9.75 -3.65 12.80
N VAL A 100 -8.50 -3.18 12.87
CA VAL A 100 -7.66 -3.33 14.05
C VAL A 100 -8.18 -2.45 15.18
N LEU A 101 -8.49 -1.18 14.91
CA LEU A 101 -8.99 -0.25 15.92
C LEU A 101 -10.26 -0.77 16.60
N LYS A 102 -11.17 -1.42 15.84
CA LYS A 102 -12.36 -2.07 16.41
C LYS A 102 -12.05 -3.13 17.46
N LYS A 103 -10.95 -3.87 17.30
CA LYS A 103 -10.54 -5.00 18.14
C LYS A 103 -9.63 -4.58 19.30
N LEU A 104 -9.05 -3.39 19.25
CA LEU A 104 -8.22 -2.86 20.33
C LEU A 104 -9.08 -2.54 21.56
N SER A 105 -8.53 -2.81 22.74
CA SER A 105 -9.13 -2.37 24.01
C SER A 105 -9.11 -0.85 24.15
N TRP A 106 -8.10 -0.18 23.55
CA TRP A 106 -8.03 1.27 23.47
C TRP A 106 -9.05 1.82 22.47
N GLU A 107 -9.52 3.03 22.73
CA GLU A 107 -10.46 3.79 21.93
C GLU A 107 -9.80 5.09 21.42
N VAL A 108 -9.98 5.36 20.12
CA VAL A 108 -9.55 6.62 19.51
C VAL A 108 -10.14 7.80 20.28
N GLY A 109 -9.31 8.80 20.60
CA GLY A 109 -9.68 9.98 21.37
C GLY A 109 -9.51 9.83 22.87
N ASN A 110 -9.56 8.61 23.41
CA ASN A 110 -9.32 8.34 24.83
C ASN A 110 -7.84 8.10 25.08
N GLU A 111 -7.26 7.04 24.50
CA GLU A 111 -5.86 6.68 24.74
C GLU A 111 -4.90 7.24 23.68
N PHE A 112 -5.35 7.45 22.44
CA PHE A 112 -4.52 7.94 21.35
C PHE A 112 -5.32 8.77 20.35
N GLU A 113 -4.64 9.61 19.57
CA GLU A 113 -5.25 10.36 18.47
C GLU A 113 -4.97 9.62 17.15
N TYR A 114 -5.96 9.57 16.25
CA TYR A 114 -5.78 9.06 14.90
C TYR A 114 -5.85 10.21 13.90
N VAL A 115 -4.80 10.36 13.10
CA VAL A 115 -4.70 11.42 12.10
C VAL A 115 -4.46 10.78 10.74
N ALA A 116 -5.43 10.88 9.85
CA ALA A 116 -5.22 10.60 8.43
C ALA A 116 -4.84 11.92 7.74
N VAL A 117 -3.80 11.92 6.92
CA VAL A 117 -3.36 13.11 6.18
C VAL A 117 -3.26 12.76 4.71
N SER A 118 -3.91 13.55 3.87
CA SER A 118 -3.67 13.47 2.44
C SER A 118 -2.35 14.11 2.05
N PHE A 119 -1.56 13.40 1.25
CA PHE A 119 -0.37 13.95 0.60
C PHE A 119 -0.59 14.24 -0.89
N ASP A 120 -1.84 14.22 -1.37
CA ASP A 120 -2.20 14.74 -2.70
C ASP A 120 -2.62 16.21 -2.57
N PRO A 121 -1.86 17.17 -3.13
CA PRO A 121 -2.19 18.58 -3.05
C PRO A 121 -3.50 18.95 -3.78
N LYS A 122 -4.10 18.03 -4.55
CA LYS A 122 -5.37 18.24 -5.27
C LYS A 122 -6.59 17.79 -4.48
N GLU A 123 -6.41 17.16 -3.31
CA GLU A 123 -7.52 16.76 -2.45
C GLU A 123 -7.97 17.90 -1.55
N THR A 124 -9.28 17.94 -1.26
CA THR A 124 -9.94 19.04 -0.54
C THR A 124 -10.47 18.57 0.81
N PHE A 125 -10.75 19.53 1.70
CA PHE A 125 -11.32 19.25 3.02
C PHE A 125 -12.69 18.57 2.93
N ASP A 126 -13.50 18.86 1.90
CA ASP A 126 -14.79 18.17 1.68
C ASP A 126 -14.61 16.66 1.51
N LEU A 127 -13.57 16.26 0.77
CA LEU A 127 -13.25 14.85 0.56
C LEU A 127 -12.73 14.20 1.84
N ALA A 128 -11.88 14.90 2.59
CA ALA A 128 -11.39 14.47 3.90
C ALA A 128 -12.56 14.22 4.87
N SER A 129 -13.49 15.18 4.94
CA SER A 129 -14.71 15.10 5.75
C SER A 129 -15.59 13.92 5.36
N ALA A 130 -15.86 13.75 4.07
CA ALA A 130 -16.64 12.62 3.57
C ALA A 130 -15.98 11.27 3.93
N LYS A 131 -14.64 11.19 3.82
CA LYS A 131 -13.89 9.97 4.13
C LYS A 131 -13.87 9.68 5.63
N LYS A 132 -13.64 10.70 6.48
CA LYS A 132 -13.74 10.61 7.94
C LYS A 132 -15.10 10.09 8.38
N ASN A 133 -16.18 10.68 7.88
CA ASN A 133 -17.54 10.30 8.26
C ASN A 133 -17.86 8.85 7.88
N ALA A 134 -17.39 8.38 6.72
CA ALA A 134 -17.55 6.99 6.31
C ALA A 134 -16.85 6.02 7.27
N TYR A 135 -15.60 6.32 7.66
CA TYR A 135 -14.85 5.47 8.58
C TYR A 135 -15.31 5.54 10.03
N LEU A 136 -15.78 6.71 10.50
CA LEU A 136 -16.38 6.81 11.83
C LEU A 136 -17.65 5.96 11.95
N LYS A 137 -18.49 5.95 10.90
CA LYS A 137 -19.66 5.08 10.84
C LYS A 137 -19.25 3.61 10.89
N GLU A 138 -18.20 3.23 10.17
CA GLU A 138 -17.68 1.87 10.18
C GLU A 138 -17.09 1.49 11.54
N TYR A 139 -16.26 2.36 12.14
CA TYR A 139 -15.60 2.15 13.42
C TYR A 139 -16.61 1.91 14.56
N ALA A 140 -17.74 2.61 14.55
CA ALA A 140 -18.90 2.38 15.42
C ALA A 140 -18.59 2.38 16.94
N ARG A 141 -17.54 3.09 17.36
CA ARG A 141 -17.10 3.23 18.76
C ARG A 141 -16.74 4.68 19.07
N GLY A 142 -16.89 5.07 20.33
CA GLY A 142 -16.67 6.44 20.77
C GLY A 142 -17.62 7.44 20.09
N ASN A 143 -17.26 8.73 20.19
CA ASN A 143 -18.03 9.85 19.64
C ASN A 143 -17.34 10.52 18.43
N GLY A 144 -16.28 9.89 17.90
CA GLY A 144 -15.45 10.43 16.82
C GLY A 144 -14.46 11.52 17.24
N GLN A 145 -14.40 11.89 18.52
CA GLN A 145 -13.31 12.73 19.02
C GLN A 145 -11.98 12.02 18.86
N GLY A 146 -10.94 12.79 18.53
CA GLY A 146 -9.60 12.27 18.32
C GLY A 146 -9.36 11.59 16.98
N TRP A 147 -10.37 11.51 16.12
CA TRP A 147 -10.21 11.14 14.71
C TRP A 147 -10.11 12.40 13.86
N HIS A 148 -9.02 12.58 13.12
CA HIS A 148 -8.73 13.79 12.34
C HIS A 148 -8.43 13.41 10.88
N SER A 149 -8.82 14.26 9.93
CA SER A 149 -8.64 13.99 8.49
C SER A 149 -8.35 15.25 7.67
#